data_AF-A0AAW4WCR4-F1
#
_entry.id   AF-A0AAW4WCR4-F1
#
_cell.length_a   1.000
_cell.length_b   1.000
_cell.length_c   1.000
_cell.angle_alpha   90.00
_cell.angle_beta   90.00
_cell.angle_gamma   90.00
#
_symmetry.space_group_name_H-M   'P 1'
#
loop_
_entity.id
_entity.type
_entity.pdbx_description
1 polymer ?
#
loop_
_entity_poly.entity_id
_entity_poly.type
_entity_poly.pdbx_seq_one_letter_code
_entity_poly.pdbx_strand_id
1 'polypeptide(L)'
;MIDQTLSQALQKEIPILTVQIRSLYAEFDKKFHLNGAKIPITFGMEPDLLGSYTRGSCHEKEHFHFSLLFIGYAVKNPLKKEDRLDLYKHEYAHYMQYNFHIPSEYQWQHGTHGSAWKYCCSLTGAAPTPYYKAGEALMKHNYEKKLRSPIHDRTVTVRDTYRREQQHRNTQNSIVRYEIGEDVSHPKFGTGNIEHVEQLPGSVRLHIRFGEELKVIDQKWLLRTKYKKI
;
A
#
# COMPACT_ATOMS: atom_id res chain seq x y z
N MET A 1 5.68 -19.92 -2.03
CA MET A 1 4.68 -20.89 -2.51
C MET A 1 3.47 -20.76 -1.61
N ILE A 2 2.28 -20.58 -2.17
CA ILE A 2 1.05 -20.39 -1.37
C ILE A 2 0.64 -21.76 -0.83
N ASP A 3 0.30 -21.81 0.45
CA ASP A 3 -0.19 -23.03 1.09
C ASP A 3 -1.44 -23.54 0.35
N GLN A 4 -1.43 -24.82 -0.01
CA GLN A 4 -2.50 -25.46 -0.78
C GLN A 4 -3.82 -25.46 -0.02
N THR A 5 -3.77 -25.59 1.32
CA THR A 5 -4.96 -25.53 2.17
C THR A 5 -5.56 -24.12 2.17
N LEU A 6 -4.73 -23.09 2.31
CA LEU A 6 -5.18 -21.70 2.18
C LEU A 6 -5.79 -21.40 0.80
N SER A 7 -5.14 -21.85 -0.29
CA SER A 7 -5.66 -21.64 -1.65
C SER A 7 -7.05 -22.25 -1.84
N GLN A 8 -7.28 -23.46 -1.32
CA GLN A 8 -8.58 -24.12 -1.39
C GLN A 8 -9.64 -23.39 -0.55
N ALA A 9 -9.26 -22.89 0.63
CA ALA A 9 -10.16 -22.10 1.47
C ALA A 9 -10.61 -20.82 0.75
N LEU A 10 -9.67 -20.10 0.14
CA LEU A 10 -9.95 -18.86 -0.59
C LEU A 10 -10.81 -19.08 -1.83
N GLN A 11 -10.58 -20.15 -2.59
CA GLN A 11 -11.42 -20.47 -3.75
C GLN A 11 -12.90 -20.71 -3.36
N LYS A 12 -13.17 -21.25 -2.16
CA LYS A 12 -14.55 -21.43 -1.66
C LYS A 12 -15.26 -20.10 -1.37
N GLU A 13 -14.53 -18.99 -1.25
CA GLU A 13 -15.10 -17.66 -1.02
C GLU A 13 -15.49 -16.94 -2.31
N ILE A 14 -15.07 -17.45 -3.48
CA ILE A 14 -15.39 -16.84 -4.79
C ILE A 14 -16.89 -16.55 -4.96
N PRO A 15 -17.84 -17.45 -4.61
CA PRO A 15 -19.26 -17.18 -4.77
C PRO A 15 -19.74 -15.97 -3.95
N ILE A 16 -19.33 -15.87 -2.68
CA ILE A 16 -19.76 -14.76 -1.81
C ILE A 16 -19.14 -13.43 -2.24
N LEU A 17 -17.86 -13.43 -2.64
CA LEU A 17 -17.18 -12.25 -3.17
C LEU A 17 -17.82 -11.79 -4.50
N THR A 18 -18.13 -12.73 -5.39
CA THR A 18 -18.80 -12.45 -6.66
C THR A 18 -20.15 -11.77 -6.44
N VAL A 19 -20.96 -12.29 -5.51
CA VAL A 19 -22.27 -11.69 -5.17
C VAL A 19 -22.08 -10.26 -4.65
N GLN A 20 -21.14 -10.04 -3.72
CA GLN A 20 -20.88 -8.71 -3.18
C GLN A 20 -20.48 -7.69 -4.25
N ILE A 21 -19.55 -8.06 -5.14
CA ILE A 21 -19.08 -7.19 -6.22
C ILE A 21 -20.23 -6.92 -7.19
N ARG A 22 -20.97 -7.96 -7.61
CA ARG A 22 -22.11 -7.80 -8.54
C ARG A 22 -23.21 -6.93 -7.95
N SER A 23 -23.55 -7.08 -6.68
CA SER A 23 -24.55 -6.24 -6.01
C SER A 23 -24.14 -4.77 -6.03
N LEU A 24 -22.89 -4.47 -5.68
CA LEU A 24 -22.36 -3.10 -5.75
C LEU A 24 -22.41 -2.56 -7.19
N TYR A 25 -21.99 -3.37 -8.17
CA TYR A 25 -21.94 -2.92 -9.56
C TYR A 25 -23.34 -2.70 -10.12
N ALA A 26 -24.33 -3.49 -9.71
CA ALA A 26 -25.72 -3.30 -10.09
C ALA A 26 -26.30 -1.98 -9.57
N GLU A 27 -25.89 -1.54 -8.37
CA GLU A 27 -26.26 -0.23 -7.84
C GLU A 27 -25.70 0.91 -8.71
N PHE A 28 -24.44 0.80 -9.13
CA PHE A 28 -23.83 1.77 -10.03
C PHE A 28 -24.41 1.73 -11.44
N ASP A 29 -24.65 0.54 -11.99
CA ASP A 29 -25.29 0.35 -13.30
C ASP A 29 -26.65 1.04 -13.34
N LYS A 30 -27.45 0.88 -12.28
CA LYS A 30 -28.74 1.57 -12.14
C LYS A 30 -28.58 3.08 -12.06
N LYS A 31 -27.58 3.56 -11.30
CA LYS A 31 -27.35 5.00 -11.07
C LYS A 31 -26.80 5.73 -12.30
N PHE A 32 -25.94 5.06 -13.07
CA PHE A 32 -25.19 5.67 -14.18
C PHE A 32 -25.59 5.15 -15.56
N HIS A 33 -26.60 4.27 -15.63
CA HIS A 33 -27.09 3.65 -16.85
C HIS A 33 -26.01 2.84 -17.59
N LEU A 34 -25.25 2.05 -16.85
CA LEU A 34 -24.16 1.21 -17.35
C LEU A 34 -24.47 -0.29 -17.18
N ASN A 35 -23.50 -1.16 -17.52
CA ASN A 35 -23.67 -2.62 -17.52
C ASN A 35 -22.46 -3.36 -16.89
N GLY A 36 -21.73 -2.73 -15.98
CA GLY A 36 -20.54 -3.28 -15.36
C GLY A 36 -20.81 -4.57 -14.57
N ALA A 37 -22.01 -4.74 -13.99
CA ALA A 37 -22.38 -5.97 -13.27
C ALA A 37 -22.48 -7.21 -14.18
N LYS A 38 -22.61 -7.02 -15.50
CA LYS A 38 -22.65 -8.10 -16.50
C LYS A 38 -21.27 -8.54 -16.97
N ILE A 39 -20.24 -7.73 -16.71
CA ILE A 39 -18.87 -8.04 -17.10
C ILE A 39 -18.36 -9.24 -16.27
N PRO A 40 -17.62 -10.19 -16.87
CA PRO A 40 -17.01 -11.29 -16.14
C PRO A 40 -16.15 -10.81 -14.97
N ILE A 41 -16.26 -11.48 -13.82
CA ILE A 41 -15.40 -11.25 -12.66
C ILE A 41 -14.57 -12.52 -12.48
N THR A 42 -13.26 -12.35 -12.46
CA THR A 42 -12.28 -13.41 -12.32
C THR A 42 -11.48 -13.22 -11.04
N PHE A 43 -10.90 -14.30 -10.54
CA PHE A 43 -10.16 -14.29 -9.29
C PHE A 43 -8.85 -15.04 -9.45
N GLY A 44 -7.80 -14.51 -8.82
CA GLY A 44 -6.46 -15.08 -8.86
C GLY A 44 -5.78 -15.05 -7.50
N MET A 45 -4.48 -15.32 -7.50
CA MET A 45 -3.64 -15.44 -6.31
C MET A 45 -2.38 -14.58 -6.43
N GLU A 46 -2.46 -13.49 -7.18
CA GLU A 46 -1.37 -12.58 -7.51
C GLU A 46 -1.00 -11.78 -6.25
N PRO A 47 0.28 -11.78 -5.82
CA PRO A 47 0.72 -11.07 -4.61
C PRO A 47 0.99 -9.58 -4.85
N ASP A 48 0.98 -9.13 -6.11
CA ASP A 48 1.34 -7.79 -6.55
C ASP A 48 0.19 -7.04 -7.24
N LEU A 49 -0.98 -7.66 -7.34
CA LEU A 49 -2.19 -7.08 -7.92
C LEU A 49 -3.36 -7.23 -6.95
N LEU A 50 -3.99 -6.12 -6.55
CA LEU A 50 -5.20 -6.17 -5.71
C LEU A 50 -6.44 -6.45 -6.57
N GLY A 51 -6.57 -5.70 -7.65
CA GLY A 51 -7.57 -5.89 -8.67
C GLY A 51 -7.22 -5.10 -9.94
N SER A 52 -7.94 -5.41 -11.00
CA SER A 52 -7.86 -4.69 -12.27
C SER A 52 -9.18 -4.76 -13.01
N TYR A 53 -9.45 -3.74 -13.82
CA TYR A 53 -10.38 -3.82 -14.92
C TYR A 53 -9.61 -3.88 -16.24
N THR A 54 -9.87 -4.92 -17.01
CA THR A 54 -9.31 -5.11 -18.35
C THR A 54 -10.38 -4.84 -19.39
N ARG A 55 -10.10 -3.89 -20.29
CA ARG A 55 -10.96 -3.62 -21.45
C ARG A 55 -10.80 -4.72 -22.50
N GLY A 56 -11.90 -5.12 -23.13
CA GLY A 56 -11.88 -6.07 -24.24
C GLY A 56 -11.00 -5.61 -25.40
N SER A 57 -10.15 -6.51 -25.89
CA SER A 57 -9.28 -6.35 -27.05
C SER A 57 -9.32 -7.61 -27.93
N CYS A 58 -8.59 -7.61 -29.05
CA CYS A 58 -8.50 -8.78 -29.93
C CYS A 58 -7.87 -10.02 -29.25
N HIS A 59 -7.10 -9.82 -28.18
CA HIS A 59 -6.37 -10.89 -27.49
C HIS A 59 -6.89 -11.18 -26.09
N GLU A 60 -7.77 -10.33 -25.55
CA GLU A 60 -8.21 -10.44 -24.16
C GLU A 60 -9.67 -10.02 -24.02
N LYS A 61 -10.45 -10.87 -23.34
CA LYS A 61 -11.86 -10.56 -23.07
C LYS A 61 -11.96 -9.53 -21.97
N GLU A 62 -12.96 -8.66 -22.07
CA GLU A 62 -13.27 -7.70 -21.01
C GLU A 62 -13.61 -8.44 -19.70
N HIS A 63 -12.97 -8.05 -18.61
CA HIS A 63 -13.23 -8.63 -17.29
C HIS A 63 -12.74 -7.73 -16.16
N PHE A 64 -13.32 -7.94 -14.99
CA PHE A 64 -12.72 -7.54 -13.72
C PHE A 64 -11.91 -8.70 -13.15
N HIS A 65 -10.78 -8.39 -12.51
CA HIS A 65 -9.93 -9.37 -11.85
C HIS A 65 -9.64 -8.92 -10.42
N PHE A 66 -9.64 -9.85 -9.47
CA PHE A 66 -9.28 -9.57 -8.08
C PHE A 66 -8.44 -10.69 -7.48
N SER A 67 -7.41 -10.35 -6.71
CA SER A 67 -6.60 -11.34 -6.02
C SER A 67 -7.19 -11.71 -4.67
N LEU A 68 -7.47 -13.01 -4.50
CA LEU A 68 -8.02 -13.57 -3.26
C LEU A 68 -7.06 -13.42 -2.08
N LEU A 69 -5.76 -13.22 -2.33
CA LEU A 69 -4.77 -12.95 -1.28
C LEU A 69 -5.04 -11.64 -0.53
N PHE A 70 -5.81 -10.72 -1.12
CA PHE A 70 -6.15 -9.44 -0.51
C PHE A 70 -7.60 -9.38 -0.05
N ILE A 71 -8.53 -9.85 -0.89
CA ILE A 71 -9.97 -9.68 -0.62
C ILE A 71 -10.61 -10.84 0.14
N GLY A 72 -9.92 -11.98 0.21
CA GLY A 72 -10.39 -13.17 0.89
C GLY A 72 -10.39 -13.02 2.40
N TYR A 73 -11.29 -13.72 3.07
CA TYR A 73 -11.51 -13.70 4.51
C TYR A 73 -10.58 -14.67 5.25
N ALA A 74 -10.20 -15.78 4.62
CA ALA A 74 -9.33 -16.80 5.20
C ALA A 74 -7.86 -16.38 5.36
N VAL A 75 -7.44 -15.23 4.81
CA VAL A 75 -6.07 -14.73 4.99
C VAL A 75 -5.85 -14.22 6.42
N LYS A 76 -4.60 -14.27 6.90
CA LYS A 76 -4.25 -13.90 8.29
C LYS A 76 -4.66 -12.46 8.65
N ASN A 77 -4.56 -11.54 7.69
CA ASN A 77 -4.89 -10.12 7.87
C ASN A 77 -5.70 -9.62 6.67
N PRO A 78 -7.01 -9.92 6.61
CA PRO A 78 -7.83 -9.54 5.46
C PRO A 78 -7.98 -8.03 5.39
N LEU A 79 -8.17 -7.51 4.17
CA LEU A 79 -8.58 -6.12 3.99
C LEU A 79 -9.87 -5.84 4.77
N LYS A 80 -9.94 -4.65 5.38
CA LYS A 80 -11.18 -4.20 6.05
C LYS A 80 -12.32 -4.17 5.04
N LYS A 81 -13.56 -4.27 5.54
CA LYS A 81 -14.76 -4.25 4.68
C LYS A 81 -14.79 -2.99 3.80
N GLU A 82 -14.43 -1.85 4.36
CA GLU A 82 -14.45 -0.55 3.69
C GLU A 82 -13.35 -0.46 2.62
N ASP A 83 -12.15 -0.97 2.92
CA ASP A 83 -11.03 -1.01 1.96
C ASP A 83 -11.32 -1.96 0.78
N ARG A 84 -12.02 -3.10 1.01
CA ARG A 84 -12.47 -3.98 -0.07
C ARG A 84 -13.55 -3.33 -0.92
N LEU A 85 -14.51 -2.66 -0.29
CA LEU A 85 -15.55 -1.96 -1.02
C LEU A 85 -14.96 -0.84 -1.87
N ASP A 86 -13.99 -0.09 -1.34
CA ASP A 86 -13.26 0.94 -2.08
C ASP A 86 -12.52 0.35 -3.29
N LEU A 87 -11.83 -0.78 -3.13
CA LEU A 87 -11.20 -1.50 -4.23
C LEU A 87 -12.21 -1.86 -5.34
N TYR A 88 -13.39 -2.38 -4.99
CA TYR A 88 -14.41 -2.69 -5.99
C TYR A 88 -14.89 -1.44 -6.74
N LYS A 89 -15.11 -0.34 -6.02
CA LYS A 89 -15.49 0.96 -6.60
C LYS A 89 -14.39 1.55 -7.48
N HIS A 90 -13.12 1.34 -7.10
CA HIS A 90 -11.95 1.76 -7.83
C HIS A 90 -11.90 1.09 -9.20
N GLU A 91 -12.06 -0.24 -9.25
CA GLU A 91 -12.08 -0.97 -10.53
C GLU A 91 -13.32 -0.60 -11.36
N TYR A 92 -14.47 -0.39 -10.73
CA TYR A 92 -15.65 0.11 -11.45
C TYR A 92 -15.42 1.51 -12.04
N ALA A 93 -14.66 2.39 -11.37
CA ALA A 93 -14.30 3.69 -11.90
C ALA A 93 -13.44 3.58 -13.17
N HIS A 94 -12.54 2.58 -13.25
CA HIS A 94 -11.83 2.26 -14.50
C HIS A 94 -12.80 1.81 -15.60
N TYR A 95 -13.78 0.97 -15.29
CA TYR A 95 -14.82 0.60 -16.26
C TYR A 95 -15.66 1.81 -16.72
N MET A 96 -16.09 2.66 -15.78
CA MET A 96 -16.83 3.89 -16.08
C MET A 96 -16.04 4.83 -16.98
N GLN A 97 -14.72 4.92 -16.80
CA GLN A 97 -13.87 5.81 -17.59
C GLN A 97 -14.06 5.60 -19.10
N TYR A 98 -14.28 4.36 -19.54
CA TYR A 98 -14.43 4.01 -20.94
C TYR A 98 -15.89 3.97 -21.43
N ASN A 99 -16.84 3.76 -20.52
CA ASN A 99 -18.24 3.48 -20.87
C ASN A 99 -19.20 4.63 -20.52
N PHE A 100 -18.75 5.60 -19.73
CA PHE A 100 -19.54 6.74 -19.30
C PHE A 100 -19.21 7.99 -20.10
N HIS A 101 -20.19 8.86 -20.32
CA HIS A 101 -19.96 10.15 -20.95
C HIS A 101 -19.32 11.13 -19.95
N ILE A 102 -18.03 11.40 -20.12
CA ILE A 102 -17.25 12.27 -19.22
C ILE A 102 -17.19 13.69 -19.80
N PRO A 103 -17.60 14.73 -19.04
CA PRO A 103 -17.48 16.12 -19.48
C PRO A 103 -16.03 16.48 -19.85
N SER A 104 -15.86 17.29 -20.90
CA SER A 104 -14.55 17.67 -21.46
C SER A 104 -13.63 18.33 -20.42
N GLU A 105 -14.21 19.09 -19.48
CA GLU A 105 -13.48 19.73 -18.37
C GLU A 105 -12.78 18.74 -17.43
N TYR A 106 -13.12 17.45 -17.47
CA TYR A 106 -12.45 16.38 -16.71
C TYR A 106 -11.54 15.50 -17.57
N GLN A 107 -11.26 15.87 -18.82
CA GLN A 107 -10.39 15.09 -19.73
C GLN A 107 -9.00 15.72 -19.94
N TRP A 108 -8.59 16.64 -19.06
CA TRP A 108 -7.37 17.44 -19.20
C TRP A 108 -6.06 16.68 -18.88
N GLN A 109 -6.12 15.58 -18.13
CA GLN A 109 -4.97 14.72 -17.84
C GLN A 109 -5.23 13.28 -18.30
N HIS A 110 -4.43 12.83 -19.26
CA HIS A 110 -4.43 11.48 -19.79
C HIS A 110 -3.71 10.48 -18.87
N GLY A 111 -3.96 9.18 -19.07
CA GLY A 111 -3.34 8.07 -18.34
C GLY A 111 -4.36 7.20 -17.62
N THR A 112 -3.90 6.03 -17.12
CA THR A 112 -4.75 5.05 -16.42
C THR A 112 -5.45 5.66 -15.21
N HIS A 113 -4.74 6.50 -14.45
CA HIS A 113 -5.30 7.26 -13.33
C HIS A 113 -5.44 8.75 -13.68
N GLY A 114 -5.87 9.06 -14.90
CA GLY A 114 -6.03 10.43 -15.40
C GLY A 114 -7.14 11.23 -14.69
N SER A 115 -7.39 12.44 -15.19
CA SER A 115 -8.48 13.30 -14.67
C SER A 115 -9.87 12.67 -14.89
N ALA A 116 -10.04 11.95 -16.00
CA ALA A 116 -11.28 11.24 -16.34
C ALA A 116 -11.58 10.13 -15.33
N TRP A 117 -10.57 9.34 -14.97
CA TRP A 117 -10.66 8.33 -13.94
C TRP A 117 -11.03 8.92 -12.57
N LYS A 118 -10.37 10.01 -12.16
CA LYS A 118 -10.67 10.71 -10.90
C LYS A 118 -12.11 11.22 -10.84
N TYR A 119 -12.63 11.67 -11.97
CA TYR A 119 -14.03 12.07 -12.08
C TYR A 119 -14.95 10.88 -11.80
N CYS A 120 -14.67 9.72 -12.41
CA CYS A 120 -15.39 8.48 -12.09
C CYS A 120 -15.26 8.09 -10.61
N CYS A 121 -14.09 8.21 -9.98
CA CYS A 121 -13.93 7.99 -8.54
C CYS A 121 -14.83 8.89 -7.69
N SER A 122 -15.02 10.16 -8.08
CA SER A 122 -15.92 11.07 -7.37
C SER A 122 -17.38 10.67 -7.45
N LEU A 123 -17.78 10.01 -8.56
CA LEU A 123 -19.14 9.52 -8.76
C LEU A 123 -19.40 8.21 -8.02
N THR A 124 -18.43 7.29 -8.03
CA THR A 124 -18.52 5.99 -7.34
C THR A 124 -18.24 6.10 -5.84
N GLY A 125 -17.59 7.18 -5.41
CA GLY A 125 -17.12 7.35 -4.04
C GLY A 125 -15.89 6.49 -3.73
N ALA A 126 -15.05 6.22 -4.74
CA ALA A 126 -13.77 5.55 -4.59
C ALA A 126 -12.66 6.54 -4.21
N ALA A 127 -11.65 6.09 -3.47
CA ALA A 127 -10.45 6.87 -3.23
C ALA A 127 -9.73 7.19 -4.56
N PRO A 128 -9.52 8.48 -4.92
CA PRO A 128 -8.86 8.86 -6.16
C PRO A 128 -7.33 8.80 -5.99
N THR A 129 -6.81 7.64 -5.58
CA THR A 129 -5.39 7.37 -5.38
C THR A 129 -4.93 6.19 -6.25
N PRO A 130 -3.80 6.30 -6.97
CA PRO A 130 -3.32 5.22 -7.85
C PRO A 130 -2.84 3.96 -7.13
N TYR A 131 -2.74 3.98 -5.80
CA TYR A 131 -2.17 2.91 -5.01
C TYR A 131 -2.92 2.75 -3.71
N TYR A 132 -3.11 1.50 -3.30
CA TYR A 132 -3.75 1.15 -2.05
C TYR A 132 -2.98 1.73 -0.85
N LYS A 133 -3.73 2.32 0.07
CA LYS A 133 -3.27 2.65 1.42
C LYS A 133 -4.34 2.23 2.40
N ALA A 134 -3.93 1.44 3.40
CA ALA A 134 -4.83 0.97 4.44
C ALA A 134 -5.55 2.13 5.15
N GLY A 135 -6.87 2.05 5.23
CA GLY A 135 -7.72 3.06 5.87
C GLY A 135 -7.97 4.32 5.04
N GLU A 136 -7.50 4.40 3.79
CA GLU A 136 -7.80 5.55 2.90
C GLU A 136 -9.29 5.60 2.57
N ALA A 137 -9.96 4.45 2.45
CA ALA A 137 -11.41 4.33 2.25
C ALA A 137 -12.27 4.96 3.37
N LEU A 138 -11.71 5.10 4.57
CA LEU A 138 -12.38 5.70 5.73
C LEU A 138 -12.20 7.22 5.79
N MET A 139 -11.33 7.80 4.96
CA MET A 139 -11.06 9.23 4.97
C MET A 139 -12.10 10.00 4.14
N LYS A 140 -12.49 11.19 4.62
CA LYS A 140 -13.29 12.11 3.81
C LYS A 140 -12.43 12.67 2.68
N HIS A 141 -12.70 12.27 1.45
CA HIS A 141 -12.03 12.81 0.27
C HIS A 141 -12.69 14.11 -0.20
N ASN A 142 -11.90 15.18 -0.31
CA ASN A 142 -12.31 16.39 -1.02
C ASN A 142 -12.08 16.17 -2.53
N TYR A 143 -13.13 15.72 -3.22
CA TYR A 143 -13.07 15.42 -4.65
C TYR A 143 -12.79 16.66 -5.50
N GLU A 144 -13.38 17.81 -5.19
CA GLU A 144 -13.14 19.06 -5.94
C GLU A 144 -11.66 19.42 -6.01
N LYS A 145 -10.96 19.31 -4.87
CA LYS A 145 -9.51 19.53 -4.81
C LYS A 145 -8.75 18.50 -5.64
N LYS A 146 -9.15 17.22 -5.57
CA LYS A 146 -8.48 16.10 -6.26
C LYS A 146 -8.67 16.14 -7.78
N LEU A 147 -9.83 16.60 -8.25
CA LEU A 147 -10.18 16.74 -9.67
C LEU A 147 -9.37 17.84 -10.37
N ARG A 148 -8.90 18.84 -9.63
CA ARG A 148 -8.07 19.96 -10.16
C ARG A 148 -6.57 19.73 -10.03
N SER A 149 -6.16 18.75 -9.22
CA SER A 149 -4.74 18.47 -8.95
C SER A 149 -4.19 17.46 -9.96
N PRO A 150 -3.01 17.66 -10.58
CA PRO A 150 -2.39 16.65 -11.43
C PRO A 150 -2.02 15.38 -10.64
N ILE A 151 -2.22 14.18 -11.20
CA ILE A 151 -1.56 12.96 -10.70
C ILE A 151 -0.12 12.97 -11.22
N HIS A 152 0.85 12.88 -10.32
CA HIS A 152 2.24 12.66 -10.70
C HIS A 152 2.56 11.17 -10.61
N ASP A 153 2.28 10.44 -11.69
CA ASP A 153 2.57 9.00 -11.83
C ASP A 153 4.07 8.70 -12.03
N ARG A 154 4.94 9.72 -11.94
CA ARG A 154 6.41 9.57 -11.92
C ARG A 154 6.96 9.09 -10.57
N THR A 155 6.13 8.97 -9.55
CA THR A 155 6.58 8.71 -8.18
C THR A 155 6.64 7.23 -7.81
N VAL A 156 6.16 6.30 -8.64
CA VAL A 156 6.11 4.87 -8.29
C VAL A 156 7.51 4.26 -8.24
N THR A 157 8.33 4.42 -9.29
CA THR A 157 9.73 3.99 -9.26
C THR A 157 10.52 4.71 -8.18
N VAL A 158 10.39 6.03 -8.06
CA VAL A 158 11.17 6.82 -7.08
C VAL A 158 10.78 6.54 -5.63
N ARG A 159 9.49 6.39 -5.32
CA ARG A 159 9.01 6.09 -3.96
C ARG A 159 9.19 4.64 -3.58
N ASP A 160 9.06 3.69 -4.50
CA ASP A 160 9.38 2.29 -4.20
C ASP A 160 10.88 2.13 -3.95
N THR A 161 11.72 2.80 -4.75
CA THR A 161 13.17 2.87 -4.49
C THR A 161 13.47 3.52 -3.14
N TYR A 162 12.89 4.68 -2.83
CA TYR A 162 13.07 5.34 -1.53
C TYR A 162 12.52 4.51 -0.36
N ARG A 163 11.37 3.85 -0.51
CA ARG A 163 10.77 2.99 0.51
C ARG A 163 11.62 1.74 0.74
N ARG A 164 12.08 1.07 -0.33
CA ARG A 164 13.01 -0.07 -0.24
C ARG A 164 14.35 0.34 0.36
N GLU A 165 14.88 1.51 -0.01
CA GLU A 165 16.08 2.06 0.61
C GLU A 165 15.87 2.38 2.09
N GLN A 166 14.75 2.99 2.48
CA GLN A 166 14.43 3.27 3.88
C GLN A 166 14.21 1.99 4.68
N GLN A 167 13.54 0.99 4.11
CA GLN A 167 13.37 -0.32 4.72
C GLN A 167 14.71 -1.03 4.88
N HIS A 168 15.54 -1.08 3.82
CA HIS A 168 16.88 -1.65 3.88
C HIS A 168 17.75 -0.93 4.92
N ARG A 169 17.76 0.41 4.92
CA ARG A 169 18.45 1.22 5.93
C ARG A 169 17.92 0.91 7.33
N ASN A 170 16.60 0.82 7.52
CA ASN A 170 16.01 0.53 8.83
C ASN A 170 16.38 -0.87 9.32
N THR A 171 16.31 -1.89 8.46
CA THR A 171 16.78 -3.25 8.75
C THR A 171 18.26 -3.22 9.13
N GLN A 172 19.10 -2.49 8.39
CA GLN A 172 20.52 -2.33 8.70
C GLN A 172 20.76 -1.62 10.05
N ASN A 173 19.93 -0.64 10.43
CA ASN A 173 20.07 0.07 11.70
C ASN A 173 19.51 -0.70 12.90
N SER A 174 18.70 -1.73 12.68
CA SER A 174 18.23 -2.63 13.75
C SER A 174 19.19 -3.78 14.02
N ILE A 175 20.20 -4.01 13.16
CA ILE A 175 21.24 -5.02 13.42
C ILE A 175 22.14 -4.48 14.52
N VAL A 176 22.16 -5.14 15.67
CA VAL A 176 23.04 -4.79 16.80
C VAL A 176 24.49 -5.02 16.38
N ARG A 177 25.34 -3.99 16.49
CA ARG A 177 26.78 -4.07 16.14
C ARG A 177 27.72 -3.90 17.32
N TYR A 178 27.17 -3.58 18.49
CA TYR A 178 27.90 -3.35 19.71
C TYR A 178 27.39 -4.30 20.79
N GLU A 179 28.30 -4.80 21.61
CA GLU A 179 27.99 -5.78 22.64
C GLU A 179 28.05 -5.16 24.04
N ILE A 180 27.36 -5.78 24.99
CA ILE A 180 27.44 -5.37 26.41
C ILE A 180 28.86 -5.64 26.90
N GLY A 181 29.44 -4.68 27.61
CA GLY A 181 30.81 -4.71 28.11
C GLY A 181 31.84 -4.13 27.14
N GLU A 182 31.44 -3.71 25.94
CA GLU A 182 32.34 -3.07 24.98
C GLU A 182 32.57 -1.59 25.30
N ASP A 183 33.82 -1.12 25.15
CA ASP A 183 34.21 0.26 25.41
C ASP A 183 34.07 1.13 24.15
N VAL A 184 33.47 2.30 24.33
CA VAL A 184 33.21 3.28 23.27
C VAL A 184 33.82 4.63 23.64
N SER A 185 34.59 5.22 22.71
CA SER A 185 35.16 6.56 22.90
C SER A 185 34.20 7.65 22.41
N HIS A 186 33.93 8.64 23.26
CA HIS A 186 33.09 9.80 22.96
C HIS A 186 33.85 11.13 23.16
N PRO A 187 33.85 12.06 22.18
CA PRO A 187 34.66 13.28 22.23
C PRO A 187 34.34 14.23 23.38
N LYS A 188 33.11 14.20 23.90
CA LYS A 188 32.67 15.01 25.05
C LYS A 188 32.79 14.30 26.40
N PHE A 189 32.69 12.97 26.41
CA PHE A 189 32.48 12.20 27.65
C PHE A 189 33.62 11.21 27.95
N GLY A 190 34.63 11.13 27.09
CA GLY A 190 35.74 10.19 27.23
C GLY A 190 35.33 8.76 26.85
N THR A 191 36.02 7.77 27.42
CA THR A 191 35.71 6.35 27.22
C THR A 191 34.58 5.93 28.14
N GLY A 192 33.59 5.22 27.60
CA GLY A 192 32.47 4.69 28.37
C GLY A 192 32.14 3.25 27.98
N ASN A 193 31.62 2.50 28.94
CA ASN A 193 31.30 1.09 28.79
C ASN A 193 29.81 0.89 28.47
N ILE A 194 29.49 -0.01 27.53
CA ILE A 194 28.09 -0.33 27.19
C ILE A 194 27.52 -1.29 28.22
N GLU A 195 26.51 -0.87 28.97
CA GLU A 195 25.89 -1.69 30.01
C GLU A 195 24.61 -2.38 29.54
N HIS A 196 23.90 -1.76 28.59
CA HIS A 196 22.65 -2.29 28.08
C HIS A 196 22.43 -1.91 26.62
N VAL A 197 21.89 -2.86 25.86
CA VAL A 197 21.58 -2.71 24.44
C VAL A 197 20.08 -2.95 24.25
N GLU A 198 19.36 -1.91 23.82
CA GLU A 198 17.94 -1.99 23.51
C GLU A 198 17.75 -2.03 21.98
N GLN A 199 17.28 -3.17 21.47
CA GLN A 199 16.96 -3.32 20.05
C GLN A 199 15.53 -2.84 19.77
N LEU A 200 15.41 -1.81 18.94
CA LEU A 200 14.13 -1.23 18.52
C LEU A 200 13.89 -1.45 17.02
N PRO A 201 12.64 -1.38 16.55
CA PRO A 201 12.35 -1.37 15.12
C PRO A 201 13.01 -0.16 14.42
N GLY A 202 14.10 -0.41 13.68
CA GLY A 202 14.83 0.60 12.92
C GLY A 202 15.92 1.40 13.67
N SER A 203 16.21 1.04 14.93
CA SER A 203 17.23 1.70 15.78
C SER A 203 17.75 0.72 16.83
N VAL A 204 18.97 0.93 17.32
CA VAL A 204 19.48 0.26 18.52
C VAL A 204 20.00 1.34 19.44
N ARG A 205 19.51 1.34 20.69
CA ARG A 205 19.94 2.29 21.72
C ARG A 205 20.95 1.61 22.62
N LEU A 206 22.09 2.26 22.80
CA LEU A 206 23.16 1.83 23.69
C LEU A 206 23.10 2.70 24.95
N HIS A 207 23.03 2.06 26.10
CA HIS A 207 23.17 2.71 27.40
C HIS A 207 24.64 2.61 27.79
N ILE A 208 25.34 3.73 27.71
CA ILE A 208 26.79 3.81 27.87
C ILE A 208 27.09 4.60 29.14
N ARG A 209 27.88 4.01 30.03
CA ARG A 209 28.33 4.64 31.27
C ARG A 209 29.70 5.28 31.06
N PHE A 210 29.76 6.60 31.24
CA PHE A 210 30.97 7.41 31.19
C PHE A 210 31.31 7.89 32.61
N GLY A 211 32.21 7.18 33.30
CA GLY A 211 32.48 7.44 34.71
C GLY A 211 31.22 7.25 35.55
N GLU A 212 30.71 8.33 36.17
CA GLU A 212 29.48 8.31 36.98
C GLU A 212 28.20 8.60 36.18
N GLU A 213 28.29 9.02 34.91
CA GLU A 213 27.12 9.40 34.10
C GLU A 213 26.68 8.28 33.15
N LEU A 214 25.38 7.97 33.14
CA LEU A 214 24.76 7.10 32.13
C LEU A 214 24.18 7.93 30.98
N LYS A 215 24.53 7.62 29.73
CA LYS A 215 23.98 8.23 28.52
C LYS A 215 23.36 7.20 27.61
N VAL A 216 22.23 7.55 26.99
CA VAL A 216 21.57 6.73 25.96
C VAL A 216 21.94 7.31 24.59
N ILE A 217 22.62 6.52 23.77
CA ILE A 217 23.11 6.92 22.45
C ILE A 217 22.63 5.91 21.40
N ASP A 218 22.10 6.40 20.28
CA ASP A 218 21.72 5.54 19.16
C ASP A 218 22.98 4.99 18.45
N GLN A 219 23.06 3.68 18.22
CA GLN A 219 24.21 3.07 17.56
C GLN A 219 24.50 3.70 16.19
N LYS A 220 23.46 4.15 15.49
CA LYS A 220 23.56 4.76 14.16
C LYS A 220 24.29 6.10 14.22
N TRP A 221 24.18 6.79 15.35
CA TRP A 221 24.96 7.98 15.62
C TRP A 221 26.45 7.62 15.74
N LEU A 222 26.80 6.59 16.51
CA LEU A 222 28.19 6.12 16.71
C LEU A 222 28.83 5.60 15.41
N LEU A 223 28.08 4.84 14.60
CA LEU A 223 28.57 4.28 13.33
C LEU A 223 28.84 5.35 12.26
N ARG A 224 28.10 6.47 12.27
CA ARG A 224 28.21 7.54 11.27
C ARG A 224 29.43 8.43 11.48
N THR A 225 29.86 8.58 12.70
CA THR A 225 30.86 9.57 13.12
C THR A 225 32.29 9.01 13.13
N LYS A 226 32.52 7.80 12.59
CA LYS A 226 33.83 7.12 12.56
C LYS A 226 34.46 6.93 13.94
N TYR A 227 33.66 6.78 15.00
CA TYR A 227 34.18 6.49 16.33
C TYR A 227 34.56 5.00 16.40
N LYS A 228 35.82 4.74 16.73
CA LYS A 228 36.38 3.38 16.71
C LYS A 228 35.92 2.64 17.97
N LYS A 229 35.54 1.37 17.78
CA LYS A 229 35.70 0.33 18.81
C LYS A 229 37.18 0.35 19.19
N ILE A 230 37.49 0.47 20.48
CA ILE A 230 38.87 0.36 20.96
C ILE A 230 39.27 -1.11 20.91
#